data_AF-A0A3P6AHN0-F1
#
_entry.id   AF-A0A3P6AHN0-F1
#
_cell.length_a   1.000
_cell.length_b   1.000
_cell.length_c   1.000
_cell.angle_alpha   90.00
_cell.angle_beta   90.00
_cell.angle_gamma   90.00
#
_symmetry.space_group_name_H-M   'P 1'
#
loop_
_entity.id
_entity.type
_entity.pdbx_description
1 polymer ?
#
loop_
_entity_poly.entity_id
_entity_poly.type
_entity_poly.pdbx_seq_one_letter_code
_entity_poly.pdbx_strand_id
1 'polypeptide(L)'
;MPLEPIKFLRKSSSIVLGGFVIINVVSTAALGAFRFTAEEKWKKSGLCCRVFRGKGFYICKLCKGNTSSGGASQSWSPLYDPVCINPCLCPTCDGHRVQRCLNCIGKEYC
;
A
#
# COMPACT_ATOMS: atom_id res chain seq x y z
N MET A 1 34.96 35.11 26.33
CA MET A 1 33.79 35.10 25.43
C MET A 1 32.57 34.68 26.25
N PRO A 2 31.47 35.45 26.32
CA PRO A 2 30.32 35.08 27.14
C PRO A 2 29.60 33.89 26.49
N LEU A 3 29.55 32.76 27.21
CA LEU A 3 28.98 31.47 26.76
C LEU A 3 27.45 31.39 26.91
N GLU A 4 26.83 32.39 27.56
CA GLU A 4 25.40 32.44 27.85
C GLU A 4 24.48 32.44 26.61
N PRO A 5 24.74 33.22 25.54
CA PRO A 5 23.89 33.20 24.35
C PRO A 5 23.89 31.83 23.64
N ILE A 6 25.01 31.11 23.66
CA ILE A 6 25.13 29.77 23.06
C ILE A 6 24.34 28.74 23.86
N LYS A 7 24.37 28.82 25.20
CA LYS A 7 23.58 27.94 26.07
C LYS A 7 22.07 28.16 25.90
N PHE A 8 21.65 29.41 25.72
CA PHE A 8 20.25 29.76 25.47
C PHE A 8 19.76 29.21 24.12
N LEU A 9 20.52 29.43 23.04
CA LEU A 9 20.23 28.90 21.70
C LEU A 9 20.15 27.37 21.68
N ARG A 10 21.07 26.70 22.38
CA ARG A 10 21.06 25.23 22.47
C ARG A 10 19.80 24.71 23.17
N LYS A 11 19.38 25.35 24.27
CA LYS A 11 18.17 24.95 25.00
C LYS A 11 16.91 25.19 24.16
N SER A 12 16.76 26.35 23.55
CA SER A 12 15.59 26.65 22.72
C SER A 12 15.49 25.72 21.51
N SER A 13 16.61 25.49 20.82
CA SER A 13 16.67 24.54 19.69
C SER A 13 16.31 23.12 20.12
N SER A 14 16.81 22.65 21.27
CA SER A 14 16.49 21.32 21.79
C SER A 14 15.00 21.16 22.13
N ILE A 15 14.37 22.19 22.68
CA ILE A 15 12.94 22.19 23.01
C ILE A 15 12.09 22.15 21.73
N VAL A 16 12.42 22.97 20.73
CA VAL A 16 11.68 23.00 19.46
C VAL A 16 11.81 21.67 18.72
N LEU A 17 13.02 21.13 18.63
CA LEU A 17 13.28 19.87 17.95
C LEU A 17 12.58 18.70 18.67
N GLY A 18 12.69 18.65 20.00
CA GLY A 18 12.01 17.64 20.81
C GLY A 18 10.49 17.71 20.69
N GLY A 19 9.92 18.92 20.73
CA GLY A 19 8.49 19.14 20.52
C GLY A 19 8.01 18.67 19.15
N PHE A 20 8.78 18.97 18.09
CA PHE A 20 8.43 18.52 16.73
C PHE A 20 8.45 17.00 16.62
N VAL A 21 9.44 16.32 17.21
CA VAL A 21 9.52 14.85 17.22
C VAL A 21 8.30 14.27 17.94
N ILE A 22 7.97 14.78 19.14
CA ILE A 22 6.82 14.28 19.92
C ILE A 22 5.51 14.46 19.15
N ILE A 23 5.28 15.64 18.56
CA ILE A 23 4.06 15.92 17.78
C ILE A 23 3.92 14.95 16.60
N ASN A 24 5.00 14.67 15.88
CA ASN A 24 4.95 13.74 14.74
C ASN A 24 4.68 12.30 15.19
N VAL A 25 5.31 11.86 16.28
CA VAL A 25 5.09 10.51 16.83
C VAL A 25 3.65 10.37 17.34
N VAL A 26 3.15 11.34 18.10
CA VAL A 26 1.77 11.33 18.60
C VAL A 26 0.77 11.39 17.46
N SER A 27 1.00 12.24 16.44
CA SER A 27 0.10 12.36 15.30
C SER A 27 0.04 11.08 14.47
N THR A 28 1.18 10.44 14.21
CA THR A 28 1.22 9.17 13.46
C THR A 28 0.52 8.04 14.22
N ALA A 29 0.74 7.94 15.54
CA ALA A 29 0.04 6.98 16.39
C ALA A 29 -1.48 7.23 16.42
N ALA A 30 -1.90 8.48 16.61
CA ALA A 30 -3.31 8.87 16.61
C ALA A 30 -3.99 8.55 15.27
N LEU A 31 -3.38 8.95 14.14
CA LEU A 31 -3.89 8.64 12.80
C LEU A 31 -3.96 7.12 12.56
N GLY A 32 -2.98 6.35 13.03
CA GLY A 32 -3.01 4.89 12.97
C GLY A 32 -4.20 4.31 13.73
N ALA A 33 -4.46 4.76 14.96
CA ALA A 33 -5.59 4.34 15.76
C ALA A 33 -6.94 4.74 15.13
N PHE A 34 -7.05 5.96 14.61
CA PHE A 34 -8.25 6.41 13.90
C PHE A 34 -8.51 5.57 12.64
N ARG A 35 -7.47 5.28 11.85
CA ARG A 35 -7.61 4.41 10.67
C ARG A 35 -8.04 3.01 11.05
N PHE A 36 -7.47 2.43 12.10
CA PHE A 36 -7.82 1.09 12.56
C PHE A 36 -9.29 1.01 13.02
N THR A 37 -9.72 1.93 13.88
CA THR A 37 -11.11 1.98 14.36
C THR A 37 -12.11 2.29 13.25
N ALA A 38 -11.75 3.16 12.31
CA ALA A 38 -12.55 3.40 11.11
C ALA A 38 -12.65 2.13 10.27
N GLU A 39 -11.54 1.45 9.98
CA GLU A 39 -11.54 0.20 9.21
C GLU A 39 -12.39 -0.89 9.86
N GLU A 40 -12.33 -1.07 11.18
CA GLU A 40 -13.20 -2.02 11.89
C GLU A 40 -14.68 -1.67 11.77
N LYS A 41 -15.02 -0.38 11.92
CA LYS A 41 -16.40 0.07 11.75
C LYS A 41 -16.89 -0.18 10.34
N TRP A 42 -16.09 0.16 9.34
CA TRP A 42 -16.41 -0.04 7.93
C TRP A 42 -16.48 -1.52 7.57
N LYS A 43 -15.67 -2.38 8.19
CA LYS A 43 -15.79 -3.83 8.03
C LYS A 43 -17.12 -4.38 8.56
N LYS A 44 -17.65 -3.78 9.65
CA LYS A 44 -18.93 -4.18 10.26
C LYS A 44 -20.15 -3.60 9.53
N SER A 45 -20.05 -2.35 9.06
CA SER A 45 -21.19 -1.62 8.47
C SER A 45 -21.16 -1.50 6.95
N GLY A 46 -19.99 -1.68 6.35
CA GLY A 46 -19.77 -1.56 4.91
C GLY A 46 -20.52 -2.65 4.16
N LEU A 47 -21.03 -2.30 3.00
CA LEU A 47 -21.69 -3.27 2.14
C LEU A 47 -20.62 -4.22 1.60
N CYS A 48 -20.89 -5.52 1.65
CA CYS A 48 -20.08 -6.51 0.96
C CYS A 48 -19.86 -6.06 -0.49
N CYS A 49 -18.60 -6.06 -0.94
CA CYS A 49 -18.27 -5.65 -2.29
C CYS A 49 -19.03 -6.54 -3.28
N ARG A 50 -20.06 -5.98 -3.91
CA ARG A 50 -20.97 -6.73 -4.79
C ARG A 50 -20.26 -7.33 -5.99
N VAL A 51 -19.18 -6.69 -6.43
CA VAL A 51 -18.41 -7.09 -7.62
C VAL A 51 -17.74 -8.44 -7.41
N PHE A 52 -17.30 -8.76 -6.18
CA PHE A 52 -16.60 -10.01 -5.87
C PHE A 52 -17.16 -10.77 -4.66
N ARG A 53 -18.42 -10.48 -4.29
CA ARG A 53 -19.14 -11.15 -3.19
C ARG A 53 -18.34 -11.21 -1.89
N GLY A 54 -17.60 -10.14 -1.58
CA GLY A 54 -16.81 -10.07 -0.35
C GLY A 54 -15.52 -10.90 -0.34
N LYS A 55 -14.97 -11.34 -1.49
CA LYS A 55 -13.67 -12.04 -1.53
C LYS A 55 -12.44 -11.13 -1.62
N GLY A 56 -12.62 -9.88 -2.05
CA GLY A 56 -11.54 -8.88 -2.14
C GLY A 56 -10.53 -9.08 -3.27
N PHE A 57 -10.33 -10.33 -3.72
CA PHE A 57 -9.36 -10.69 -4.74
C PHE A 57 -10.02 -11.55 -5.82
N TYR A 58 -9.43 -11.52 -7.01
CA TYR A 58 -9.84 -12.34 -8.14
C TYR A 58 -8.66 -12.98 -8.82
N ILE A 59 -8.87 -14.13 -9.47
CA ILE A 59 -7.87 -14.77 -10.31
C ILE A 59 -7.44 -13.75 -11.37
N CYS A 60 -6.14 -13.47 -11.47
CA CYS A 60 -5.62 -12.44 -12.36
C CYS A 60 -6.19 -12.63 -13.77
N LYS A 61 -6.84 -11.58 -14.30
CA LYS A 61 -7.52 -11.66 -15.60
C LYS A 61 -6.54 -11.86 -16.76
N LEU A 62 -5.30 -11.38 -16.60
CA LEU A 62 -4.26 -11.46 -17.62
C LEU A 62 -3.71 -12.89 -17.71
N CYS A 63 -3.21 -13.44 -16.59
CA CYS A 63 -2.60 -14.77 -16.60
C CYS A 63 -3.57 -15.93 -16.33
N LYS A 64 -4.84 -15.64 -15.98
CA LYS A 64 -5.91 -16.60 -15.65
C LYS A 64 -5.54 -17.63 -14.60
N GLY A 65 -4.50 -17.37 -13.80
CA GLY A 65 -4.01 -18.28 -12.76
C GLY A 65 -3.25 -19.51 -13.28
N ASN A 66 -2.98 -19.61 -14.59
CA ASN A 66 -2.33 -20.77 -15.18
C ASN A 66 -0.82 -20.81 -14.91
N THR A 67 -0.23 -22.01 -14.78
CA THR A 67 1.23 -22.19 -14.64
C THR A 67 1.92 -22.53 -15.97
N SER A 68 1.20 -23.15 -16.90
CA SER A 68 1.76 -23.74 -18.14
C SER A 68 1.77 -22.80 -19.35
N SER A 69 1.10 -21.65 -19.27
CA SER A 69 1.15 -20.56 -20.28
C SER A 69 1.85 -19.34 -19.71
N GLY A 70 2.90 -19.54 -18.92
CA GLY A 70 3.64 -18.46 -18.30
C GLY A 70 2.84 -17.59 -17.33
N GLY A 71 1.89 -18.14 -16.57
CA GLY A 71 1.03 -17.27 -15.73
C GLY A 71 1.62 -16.82 -14.40
N ALA A 72 2.88 -17.17 -14.13
CA ALA A 72 3.76 -16.34 -13.31
C ALA A 72 4.81 -15.64 -14.15
N SER A 73 5.37 -16.29 -15.17
CA SER A 73 6.38 -15.74 -16.10
C SER A 73 5.90 -15.85 -17.55
N GLN A 74 5.30 -14.79 -18.10
CA GLN A 74 4.70 -14.79 -19.44
C GLN A 74 5.69 -14.16 -20.42
N SER A 75 5.84 -14.78 -21.59
CA SER A 75 6.56 -14.18 -22.71
C SER A 75 5.67 -13.07 -23.30
N TRP A 76 5.66 -11.92 -22.65
CA TRP A 76 4.84 -10.76 -23.02
C TRP A 76 5.72 -9.54 -23.23
N SER A 77 5.35 -8.71 -24.20
CA SER A 77 5.96 -7.41 -24.42
C SER A 77 4.86 -6.36 -24.63
N PRO A 78 5.01 -5.13 -24.08
CA PRO A 78 4.10 -4.03 -24.36
C PRO A 78 4.23 -3.52 -25.80
N LEU A 79 5.29 -3.88 -26.53
CA LEU A 79 5.45 -3.56 -27.95
C LEU A 79 4.61 -4.49 -28.81
N TYR A 80 3.98 -3.93 -29.84
CA TYR A 80 3.22 -4.68 -30.84
C TYR A 80 4.12 -5.65 -31.63
N ASP A 81 5.37 -5.24 -31.91
CA ASP A 81 6.37 -6.08 -32.58
C ASP A 81 7.68 -6.13 -31.76
N PRO A 82 7.79 -7.07 -30.81
CA PRO A 82 8.94 -7.15 -29.94
C PRO A 82 10.11 -7.89 -30.60
N VAL A 83 11.24 -7.21 -30.75
CA VAL A 83 12.51 -7.80 -31.21
C VAL A 83 13.02 -8.90 -30.27
N CYS A 84 12.68 -8.82 -28.98
CA CYS A 84 12.94 -9.87 -28.00
C CYS A 84 11.75 -10.03 -27.03
N ILE A 85 11.41 -11.28 -26.71
CA ILE A 85 10.38 -11.60 -25.72
C ILE A 85 11.08 -12.31 -24.55
N ASN A 86 11.25 -11.58 -23.45
CA ASN A 86 11.87 -12.13 -22.25
C ASN A 86 10.79 -12.78 -21.35
N PRO A 87 11.06 -13.94 -20.71
CA PRO A 87 10.16 -14.50 -19.72
C PRO A 87 10.11 -13.59 -18.49
N CYS A 88 9.05 -12.81 -18.37
CA CYS A 88 8.87 -11.78 -17.34
C CYS A 88 7.68 -12.11 -16.44
N LEU A 89 7.72 -11.63 -15.19
CA LEU A 89 6.58 -11.80 -14.30
C LEU A 89 5.31 -11.14 -14.88
N CYS A 90 4.14 -11.72 -14.63
CA CYS A 90 2.86 -11.12 -15.06
C CYS A 90 2.74 -9.69 -14.49
N PRO A 91 2.64 -8.64 -15.32
CA PRO A 91 2.70 -7.24 -14.87
C PRO A 91 1.47 -6.80 -14.06
N THR A 92 0.42 -7.62 -14.04
CA THR A 92 -0.84 -7.31 -13.36
C THR A 92 -0.94 -7.94 -11.97
N CYS A 93 -0.23 -9.03 -11.71
CA CYS A 93 -0.26 -9.72 -10.43
C CYS A 93 1.13 -10.01 -9.85
N ASP A 94 2.21 -9.54 -10.49
CA ASP A 94 3.60 -9.78 -10.11
C ASP A 94 3.90 -11.26 -9.81
N GLY A 95 3.28 -12.16 -10.58
CA GLY A 95 3.40 -13.61 -10.37
C GLY A 95 2.54 -14.22 -9.25
N HIS A 96 1.79 -13.43 -8.48
CA HIS A 96 0.91 -13.91 -7.39
C HIS A 96 -0.39 -14.59 -7.88
N ARG A 97 -0.69 -14.56 -9.19
CA ARG A 97 -1.85 -15.21 -9.83
C ARG A 97 -3.22 -14.68 -9.40
N VAL A 98 -3.25 -13.73 -8.46
CA VAL A 98 -4.45 -13.03 -7.99
C VAL A 98 -4.26 -11.53 -8.13
N GLN A 99 -5.35 -10.82 -8.42
CA GLN A 99 -5.38 -9.36 -8.49
C GLN A 99 -6.39 -8.84 -7.46
N ARG A 100 -6.08 -7.73 -6.81
CA ARG A 100 -7.02 -7.04 -5.92
C ARG A 100 -8.21 -6.52 -6.70
N CYS A 101 -9.40 -6.67 -6.14
CA CYS A 101 -10.59 -6.00 -6.63
C CYS A 101 -10.38 -4.49 -6.56
N LEU A 102 -10.35 -3.81 -7.70
CA LEU A 102 -10.12 -2.36 -7.74
C LEU A 102 -11.27 -1.55 -7.12
N ASN A 103 -12.45 -2.15 -6.95
CA ASN A 103 -13.62 -1.50 -6.35
C ASN A 103 -13.61 -1.52 -4.81
N CYS A 104 -12.95 -2.50 -4.18
CA CYS A 104 -12.80 -2.55 -2.72
C CYS A 104 -11.33 -2.55 -2.27
N ILE A 105 -10.38 -2.44 -3.21
CA ILE A 105 -8.93 -2.45 -2.99
C ILE A 105 -8.45 -3.69 -2.19
N GLY A 106 -9.21 -4.79 -2.24
CA GLY A 106 -8.94 -5.99 -1.46
C GLY A 106 -9.43 -5.96 -0.01
N LYS A 107 -10.24 -4.96 0.39
CA LYS A 107 -10.85 -4.86 1.72
C LYS A 107 -12.14 -5.67 1.86
N GLU A 108 -12.68 -6.25 0.78
CA GLU A 108 -13.90 -7.10 0.77
C GLU A 108 -15.23 -6.34 0.99
N TYR A 109 -15.19 -5.15 1.59
CA TYR A 109 -16.30 -4.22 1.74
C TYR A 109 -16.04 -2.90 0.98
N CYS A 110 -17.11 -2.18 0.64
CA CYS A 110 -17.06 -0.86 0.02
C CYS A 110 -17.55 0.22 0.99
#